data_AF-A0A6G1R728-F1
#
_entry.id   AF-A0A6G1R728-F1
#
_cell.length_a   1.000
_cell.length_b   1.000
_cell.length_c   1.000
_cell.angle_alpha   90.00
_cell.angle_beta   90.00
_cell.angle_gamma   90.00
#
_symmetry.space_group_name_H-M   'P 1'
#
loop_
_entity.id
_entity.type
_entity.pdbx_description
1 polymer ?
#
loop_
_entity_poly.entity_id
_entity_poly.type
_entity_poly.pdbx_seq_one_letter_code
_entity_poly.pdbx_strand_id
1 'polypeptide(L)'
;MVTPSEAASPPAVCYEADKGSLWTLLLTNPDGHLREADSEYLHWLVTNIPGNDIRSGKEICHYLPPFPAMGTGYHRFIFLLFKQDCPIDFSEDVRPMPCHSLKMRTFSTFDFYRKHEDAMTPAGLAFFQCQWDSSVTWVFHQLLNMREPVFEFVRPPIYHPPQVKFPRHQPLRYLDRYRDTTEPTYGIY
;
A
#
# COMPACT_ATOMS: atom_id res chain seq x y z
N MET A 1 -4.93 7.55 -12.49
CA MET A 1 -4.73 6.12 -12.20
C MET A 1 -3.50 5.69 -12.96
N VAL A 2 -2.58 4.97 -12.32
CA VAL A 2 -1.28 4.57 -12.89
C VAL A 2 -1.11 3.09 -12.64
N THR A 3 -0.58 2.35 -13.61
CA THR A 3 -0.32 0.91 -13.50
C THR A 3 1.03 0.64 -12.81
N PRO A 4 1.21 -0.53 -12.18
CA PRO A 4 2.50 -0.96 -11.66
C PRO A 4 3.59 -1.01 -12.74
N SER A 5 3.20 -1.34 -13.97
CA SER A 5 4.08 -1.38 -15.15
C SER A 5 4.61 0.01 -15.55
N GLU A 6 3.77 1.04 -15.52
CA GLU A 6 4.19 2.43 -15.75
C GLU A 6 5.08 2.97 -14.63
N ALA A 7 4.83 2.54 -13.39
CA ALA A 7 5.59 2.90 -12.20
C ALA A 7 6.72 1.90 -11.85
N ALA A 8 7.22 1.15 -12.85
CA ALA A 8 8.31 0.20 -12.64
C ALA A 8 9.68 0.87 -12.38
N SER A 9 9.83 2.15 -12.72
CA SER A 9 11.04 2.96 -12.54
C SER A 9 10.72 4.23 -11.72
N PRO A 10 11.72 4.82 -11.03
CA PRO A 10 11.51 6.06 -10.29
C PRO A 10 11.08 7.20 -11.25
N PRO A 11 10.00 7.93 -10.95
CA PRO A 11 9.49 8.97 -11.83
C PRO A 11 10.38 10.22 -11.81
N ALA A 12 10.33 11.00 -12.89
CA ALA A 12 10.87 12.35 -12.91
C ALA A 12 9.99 13.25 -12.03
N VAL A 13 10.54 13.71 -10.91
CA VAL A 13 9.88 14.65 -9.99
C VAL A 13 10.56 16.01 -10.13
N CYS A 14 9.76 17.06 -10.32
CA CYS A 14 10.23 18.45 -10.43
C CYS A 14 9.30 19.35 -9.62
N TYR A 15 9.88 20.32 -8.92
CA TYR A 15 9.19 21.32 -8.12
C TYR A 15 9.99 22.63 -8.15
N GLU A 16 9.31 23.73 -7.83
CA GLU A 16 9.95 25.04 -7.68
C GLU A 16 10.62 25.12 -6.30
N ALA A 17 11.89 25.54 -6.27
CA ALA A 17 12.70 25.55 -5.06
C ALA A 17 13.68 26.73 -5.06
N ASP A 18 13.82 27.38 -3.90
CA ASP A 18 14.77 28.47 -3.68
C ASP A 18 16.23 27.97 -3.79
N LYS A 19 17.13 28.81 -4.28
CA LYS A 19 18.57 28.47 -4.29
C LYS A 19 19.09 28.30 -2.86
N GLY A 20 19.68 27.14 -2.58
CA GLY A 20 20.22 26.81 -1.25
C GLY A 20 19.18 26.24 -0.27
N SER A 21 17.92 26.06 -0.68
CA SER A 21 16.95 25.30 0.12
C SER A 21 17.24 23.79 0.08
N LEU A 22 16.87 23.09 1.14
CA LEU A 22 16.98 21.64 1.27
C LEU A 22 15.59 21.01 1.34
N TRP A 23 15.45 19.82 0.76
CA TRP A 23 14.17 19.12 0.67
C TRP A 23 14.29 17.61 0.91
N THR A 24 13.20 17.02 1.39
CA THR A 24 13.05 15.58 1.53
C THR A 24 11.84 15.12 0.72
N LEU A 25 12.05 14.12 -0.13
CA LEU A 25 11.01 13.44 -0.91
C LEU A 25 10.75 12.05 -0.33
N LEU A 26 9.50 11.79 0.02
CA LEU A 26 9.00 10.54 0.58
C LEU A 26 7.92 9.97 -0.35
N LEU A 27 7.99 8.68 -0.68
CA LEU A 27 6.91 7.93 -1.32
C LEU A 27 6.47 6.79 -0.39
N THR A 28 5.20 6.84 0.05
CA THR A 28 4.59 5.85 0.95
C THR A 28 3.33 5.23 0.34
N ASN A 29 2.98 4.02 0.80
CA ASN A 29 1.71 3.36 0.52
C ASN A 29 1.06 2.88 1.84
N PRO A 30 0.01 3.56 2.34
CA PRO A 30 -0.71 3.15 3.55
C PRO A 30 -1.68 1.98 3.33
N ASP A 31 -2.10 1.70 2.09
CA ASP A 31 -3.04 0.60 1.79
C ASP A 31 -2.31 -0.74 1.54
N GLY A 32 -0.98 -0.69 1.36
CA GLY A 32 -0.13 -1.78 0.89
C GLY A 32 0.29 -2.82 1.92
N HIS A 33 0.15 -2.54 3.21
CA HIS A 33 0.83 -3.30 4.25
C HIS A 33 0.14 -4.65 4.55
N LEU A 34 0.86 -5.75 4.30
CA LEU A 34 0.26 -7.10 4.23
C LEU A 34 -0.01 -7.76 5.59
N ARG A 35 0.33 -7.13 6.72
CA ARG A 35 0.32 -7.76 8.06
C ARG A 35 -0.27 -6.93 9.19
N GLU A 36 -0.14 -5.61 9.10
CA GLU A 36 -0.55 -4.63 10.12
C GLU A 36 -1.31 -3.53 9.40
N ALA A 37 -2.50 -3.16 9.86
CA ALA A 37 -3.41 -2.26 9.12
C ALA A 37 -3.05 -0.77 9.26
N ASP A 38 -2.42 -0.38 10.37
CA ASP A 38 -2.07 1.01 10.68
C ASP A 38 -0.61 1.35 10.30
N SER A 39 0.03 0.52 9.47
CA SER A 39 1.43 0.66 9.05
C SER A 39 1.52 0.81 7.54
N GLU A 40 2.54 1.53 7.08
CA GLU A 40 2.73 1.85 5.66
C GLU A 40 3.97 1.13 5.10
N TYR A 41 4.05 0.99 3.78
CA TYR A 41 5.32 0.64 3.11
C TYR A 41 6.00 1.88 2.54
N LEU A 42 7.25 2.08 2.93
CA LEU A 42 8.18 3.04 2.35
C LEU A 42 8.67 2.53 0.99
N HIS A 43 8.26 3.20 -0.08
CA HIS A 43 8.67 2.87 -1.45
C HIS A 43 9.92 3.63 -1.88
N TRP A 44 10.07 4.90 -1.50
CA TRP A 44 11.24 5.72 -1.84
C TRP A 44 11.45 6.80 -0.77
N LEU A 45 12.71 7.07 -0.42
CA LEU A 45 13.09 8.16 0.49
C LEU A 45 14.42 8.78 0.06
N VAL A 46 14.39 10.05 -0.32
CA VAL A 46 15.56 10.86 -0.67
C VAL A 46 15.55 12.12 0.17
N THR A 47 16.65 12.41 0.86
CA THR A 47 16.76 13.48 1.85
C THR A 47 17.87 14.47 1.53
N ASN A 48 17.83 15.66 2.13
CA ASN A 48 18.84 16.71 1.93
C ASN A 48 19.05 17.04 0.44
N ILE A 49 17.97 17.07 -0.34
CA ILE A 49 17.96 17.39 -1.77
C ILE A 49 18.28 18.89 -1.93
N PRO A 50 19.36 19.28 -2.62
CA PRO A 50 19.70 20.68 -2.83
C PRO A 50 18.84 21.30 -3.95
N GLY A 51 18.00 22.28 -3.59
CA GLY A 51 17.08 22.92 -4.54
C GLY A 51 16.10 21.91 -5.14
N ASN A 52 16.20 21.65 -6.44
CA ASN A 52 15.36 20.70 -7.17
C ASN A 52 16.12 19.48 -7.73
N ASP A 53 17.41 19.33 -7.45
CA ASP A 53 18.21 18.22 -7.98
C ASP A 53 18.17 16.98 -7.07
N ILE A 54 17.13 16.18 -7.26
CA ILE A 54 16.90 14.93 -6.52
C ILE A 54 18.08 13.96 -6.62
N ARG A 55 18.86 13.99 -7.71
CA ARG A 55 20.01 13.08 -7.90
C ARG A 55 21.20 13.44 -7.02
N SER A 56 21.28 14.70 -6.57
CA SER A 56 22.27 15.16 -5.60
C SER A 56 21.81 14.97 -4.14
N GLY A 57 20.56 14.54 -3.91
CA GLY A 57 20.07 14.17 -2.58
C GLY A 57 20.62 12.82 -2.09
N LYS A 58 20.56 12.60 -0.78
CA LYS A 58 20.97 11.35 -0.13
C LYS A 58 19.81 10.34 -0.18
N GLU A 59 19.93 9.30 -0.99
CA GLU A 59 18.95 8.21 -1.03
C GLU A 59 19.06 7.34 0.24
N ILE A 60 18.05 7.41 1.10
CA ILE A 60 17.95 6.68 2.38
C ILE A 60 17.24 5.35 2.19
N CYS A 61 16.30 5.29 1.24
CA CYS A 61 15.64 4.07 0.83
C CYS A 61 15.39 4.11 -0.68
N HIS A 62 16.10 3.26 -1.44
CA HIS A 62 15.97 3.17 -2.89
C HIS A 62 14.55 2.89 -3.37
N TYR A 63 14.21 3.31 -4.59
CA TYR A 63 12.90 3.12 -5.19
C TYR A 63 12.52 1.63 -5.28
N LEU A 64 11.35 1.27 -4.73
CA LEU A 64 10.69 -0.02 -4.95
C LEU A 64 9.41 0.22 -5.76
N PRO A 65 9.21 -0.48 -6.90
CA PRO A 65 7.97 -0.40 -7.66
C PRO A 65 6.73 -0.69 -6.79
N PRO A 66 5.56 -0.16 -7.14
CA PRO A 66 4.31 -0.50 -6.46
C PRO A 66 3.98 -1.99 -6.68
N PHE A 67 3.56 -2.69 -5.61
CA PHE A 67 3.16 -4.10 -5.65
C PHE A 67 1.77 -4.34 -5.01
N PRO A 68 0.70 -3.64 -5.45
CA PRO A 68 -0.65 -3.87 -4.92
C PRO A 68 -1.08 -5.33 -5.16
N ALA A 69 -1.37 -6.06 -4.09
CA ALA A 69 -1.68 -7.49 -4.17
C ALA A 69 -3.00 -7.76 -4.89
N MET A 70 -3.10 -8.91 -5.57
CA MET A 70 -4.31 -9.27 -6.31
C MET A 70 -5.53 -9.32 -5.40
N GLY A 71 -6.62 -8.67 -5.80
CA GLY A 71 -7.91 -8.68 -5.09
C GLY A 71 -8.03 -7.75 -3.88
N THR A 72 -6.98 -7.00 -3.54
CA THR A 72 -7.04 -5.96 -2.48
C THR A 72 -7.67 -4.64 -2.94
N GLY A 73 -7.83 -4.43 -4.26
CA GLY A 73 -8.47 -3.25 -4.84
C GLY A 73 -7.47 -2.15 -5.22
N TYR A 74 -7.83 -0.89 -4.97
CA TYR A 74 -7.04 0.28 -5.32
C TYR A 74 -6.18 0.76 -4.15
N HIS A 75 -4.88 0.89 -4.38
CA HIS A 75 -3.91 1.37 -3.40
C HIS A 75 -3.52 2.81 -3.72
N ARG A 76 -3.39 3.64 -2.70
CA ARG A 76 -2.92 5.03 -2.81
C ARG A 76 -1.41 5.08 -2.60
N PHE A 77 -0.71 5.65 -3.56
CA PHE A 77 0.72 5.92 -3.48
C PHE A 77 0.91 7.41 -3.34
N ILE A 78 1.51 7.84 -2.24
CA ILE A 78 1.53 9.23 -1.80
C ILE A 78 2.97 9.74 -1.80
N PHE A 79 3.25 10.72 -2.66
CA PHE A 79 4.44 11.56 -2.61
C PHE A 79 4.22 12.71 -1.64
N LEU A 80 5.10 12.80 -0.65
CA LEU A 80 5.21 13.89 0.30
C LEU A 80 6.53 14.61 0.05
N LEU A 81 6.47 15.92 -0.15
CA LEU A 81 7.61 16.80 -0.27
C LEU A 81 7.68 17.69 0.96
N PHE A 82 8.79 17.61 1.68
CA PHE A 82 9.06 18.43 2.85
C PHE A 82 10.19 19.42 2.55
N LYS A 83 10.03 20.67 3.00
CA LYS A 83 11.12 21.65 3.06
C LYS A 83 11.89 21.45 4.36
N GLN A 84 13.20 21.51 4.30
CA GLN A 84 14.09 21.41 5.46
C GLN A 84 14.74 22.78 5.71
N ASP A 85 14.77 23.22 6.97
CA ASP A 85 15.40 24.49 7.35
C ASP A 85 16.91 24.33 7.58
N CYS A 86 17.37 23.11 7.85
CA CYS A 86 18.78 22.76 8.01
C CYS A 86 19.07 21.33 7.49
N PRO A 87 20.35 20.96 7.27
CA PRO A 87 20.71 19.57 6.95
C PRO A 87 20.39 18.65 8.14
N ILE A 88 19.58 17.62 7.91
CA ILE A 88 19.19 16.64 8.93
C ILE A 88 19.99 15.34 8.71
N ASP A 89 20.47 14.70 9.78
CA ASP A 89 21.07 13.36 9.67
C ASP A 89 20.02 12.27 9.89
N PHE A 90 19.72 11.53 8.83
CA PHE A 90 18.79 10.40 8.82
C PHE A 90 19.49 9.05 9.04
N SER A 91 20.58 9.02 9.82
CA SER A 91 21.40 7.82 10.01
C SER A 91 20.64 6.63 10.61
N GLU A 92 19.65 6.89 11.49
CA GLU A 92 18.76 5.86 12.05
C GLU A 92 17.81 5.24 11.01
N ASP A 93 17.35 6.03 10.04
CA ASP A 93 16.34 5.61 9.06
C ASP A 93 16.94 4.94 7.81
N VAL A 94 18.27 4.94 7.67
CA VAL A 94 19.00 4.31 6.56
C VAL A 94 18.61 2.84 6.41
N ARG A 95 18.11 2.49 5.24
CA ARG A 95 17.82 1.11 4.86
C ARG A 95 18.98 0.57 4.01
N PRO A 96 19.28 -0.74 4.05
CA PRO A 96 20.32 -1.31 3.19
C PRO A 96 19.96 -1.12 1.71
N MET A 97 20.96 -1.15 0.82
CA MET A 97 20.75 -0.98 -0.61
C MET A 97 21.35 -2.19 -1.36
N PRO A 98 20.52 -3.06 -1.97
CA PRO A 98 19.05 -3.04 -2.04
C PRO A 98 18.34 -3.66 -0.81
N CYS A 99 17.37 -2.95 -0.26
CA CYS A 99 16.38 -3.43 0.71
C CYS A 99 15.13 -4.03 0.03
N HIS A 100 15.06 -5.35 -0.07
CA HIS A 100 13.86 -6.10 -0.48
C HIS A 100 13.08 -6.71 0.70
N SER A 101 13.56 -6.54 1.94
CA SER A 101 12.84 -7.01 3.13
C SER A 101 11.65 -6.09 3.42
N LEU A 102 10.44 -6.66 3.49
CA LEU A 102 9.20 -5.95 3.87
C LEU A 102 9.07 -5.63 5.37
N LYS A 103 9.98 -6.11 6.24
CA LYS A 103 10.02 -5.69 7.66
C LYS A 103 10.86 -4.43 7.87
N MET A 104 11.91 -4.30 7.05
CA MET A 104 12.35 -2.96 6.66
C MET A 104 11.32 -2.41 5.66
N ARG A 105 11.36 -1.13 5.33
CA ARG A 105 10.27 -0.44 4.63
C ARG A 105 8.91 -0.40 5.35
N THR A 106 8.59 -1.26 6.33
CA THR A 106 7.55 -0.92 7.32
C THR A 106 7.92 0.43 7.93
N PHE A 107 6.96 1.35 7.90
CA PHE A 107 7.17 2.76 8.14
C PHE A 107 5.88 3.41 8.66
N SER A 108 6.05 4.48 9.42
CA SER A 108 4.99 5.35 9.91
C SER A 108 5.39 6.77 9.57
N THR A 109 4.71 7.37 8.59
CA THR A 109 4.98 8.76 8.18
C THR A 109 4.77 9.74 9.34
N PHE A 110 3.80 9.47 10.21
CA PHE A 110 3.53 10.29 11.39
C PHE A 110 4.69 10.30 12.38
N ASP A 111 5.23 9.13 12.74
CA ASP A 111 6.34 9.04 13.70
C ASP A 111 7.65 9.57 13.10
N PHE A 112 7.88 9.37 11.80
CA PHE A 112 9.01 9.95 11.08
C PHE A 112 8.98 11.48 11.07
N TYR A 113 7.81 12.08 10.81
CA TYR A 113 7.65 13.53 10.84
C TYR A 113 7.86 14.07 12.26
N ARG A 114 7.24 13.45 13.27
CA ARG A 114 7.32 13.85 14.67
C ARG A 114 8.74 13.83 15.25
N LYS A 115 9.63 12.96 14.75
CA LYS A 115 11.07 12.98 15.09
C LYS A 115 11.80 14.23 14.58
N HIS A 116 11.29 14.88 13.53
CA HIS A 116 12.00 15.90 12.75
C HIS A 116 11.19 17.22 12.61
N GLU A 117 10.10 17.39 13.38
CA GLU A 117 9.14 18.49 13.23
C GLU A 117 9.76 19.88 13.40
N ASP A 118 10.80 20.01 14.23
CA ASP A 118 11.54 21.26 14.46
C ASP A 118 12.39 21.73 13.25
N ALA A 119 12.70 20.84 12.31
CA ALA A 119 13.64 21.08 11.21
C ALA A 119 13.03 20.81 9.82
N MET A 120 11.79 20.34 9.75
CA MET A 120 11.14 19.86 8.54
C MET A 120 9.68 20.29 8.51
N THR A 121 9.25 20.92 7.40
CA THR A 121 7.87 21.38 7.19
C THR A 121 7.27 20.72 5.94
N PRO A 122 6.05 20.13 5.99
CA PRO A 122 5.39 19.60 4.81
C PRO A 122 5.01 20.73 3.85
N ALA A 123 5.44 20.64 2.60
CA ALA A 123 5.34 21.71 1.62
C ALA A 123 4.61 21.30 0.34
N GLY A 124 4.64 20.02 -0.03
CA GLY A 124 3.96 19.49 -1.21
C GLY A 124 3.37 18.09 -1.00
N LEU A 125 2.26 17.83 -1.68
CA LEU A 125 1.56 16.55 -1.69
C LEU A 125 1.15 16.23 -3.13
N ALA A 126 1.48 15.04 -3.59
CA ALA A 126 0.91 14.45 -4.80
C ALA A 126 0.61 12.98 -4.54
N PHE A 127 -0.44 12.42 -5.13
CA PHE A 127 -0.72 11.00 -5.00
C PHE A 127 -1.33 10.42 -6.27
N PHE A 128 -1.19 9.11 -6.43
CA PHE A 128 -1.86 8.35 -7.49
C PHE A 128 -2.50 7.09 -6.93
N GLN A 129 -3.50 6.59 -7.66
CA GLN A 129 -4.10 5.28 -7.40
C GLN A 129 -3.52 4.25 -8.34
N CYS A 130 -3.17 3.10 -7.78
CA CYS A 130 -2.61 1.95 -8.45
C CYS A 130 -3.46 0.71 -8.18
N GLN A 131 -3.55 -0.21 -9.13
CA GLN A 131 -4.23 -1.51 -8.98
C GLN A 131 -3.27 -2.63 -9.38
N TRP A 132 -3.60 -3.87 -9.05
CA TRP A 132 -2.85 -5.03 -9.50
C TRP A 132 -2.73 -5.10 -11.04
N ASP A 133 -1.56 -5.51 -11.51
CA ASP A 133 -1.23 -5.85 -12.91
C ASP A 133 -0.24 -7.02 -12.90
N SER A 134 -0.16 -7.74 -14.01
CA SER A 134 0.74 -8.86 -14.30
C SER A 134 2.22 -8.63 -13.94
N SER A 135 2.71 -7.38 -13.95
CA SER A 135 4.07 -7.02 -13.52
C SER A 135 4.30 -7.14 -12.00
N VAL A 136 3.24 -7.09 -11.18
CA VAL A 136 3.33 -7.26 -9.71
C VAL A 136 3.79 -8.66 -9.34
N THR A 137 3.35 -9.69 -10.08
CA THR A 137 3.80 -11.08 -9.92
C THR A 137 5.33 -11.21 -10.06
N TRP A 138 5.94 -10.45 -10.97
CA TRP A 138 7.41 -10.39 -11.11
C TRP A 138 8.07 -9.75 -9.89
N VAL A 139 7.49 -8.67 -9.33
CA VAL A 139 8.01 -8.01 -8.11
C VAL A 139 7.99 -8.97 -6.91
N PHE A 140 6.89 -9.70 -6.69
CA PHE A 140 6.81 -10.66 -5.59
C PHE A 140 7.83 -11.80 -5.72
N HIS A 141 7.99 -12.37 -6.91
CA HIS A 141 8.85 -13.53 -7.11
C HIS A 141 10.34 -13.19 -7.26
N GLN A 142 10.69 -12.10 -7.95
CA GLN A 142 12.09 -11.77 -8.28
C GLN A 142 12.72 -10.78 -7.31
N LEU A 143 12.00 -9.72 -6.92
CA LEU A 143 12.53 -8.72 -5.97
C LEU A 143 12.33 -9.17 -4.53
N LEU A 144 11.09 -9.52 -4.15
CA LEU A 144 10.73 -9.86 -2.77
C LEU A 144 11.00 -11.33 -2.40
N ASN A 145 11.32 -12.18 -3.39
CA ASN A 145 11.56 -13.63 -3.24
C ASN A 145 10.50 -14.34 -2.38
N MET A 146 9.22 -14.06 -2.66
CA MET A 146 8.08 -14.60 -1.93
C MET A 146 6.97 -15.07 -2.88
N ARG A 147 5.98 -15.75 -2.32
CA ARG A 147 4.73 -16.09 -3.03
C ARG A 147 3.82 -14.87 -3.03
N GLU A 148 3.23 -14.58 -4.17
CA GLU A 148 2.20 -13.54 -4.31
C GLU A 148 0.96 -13.92 -3.50
N PRO A 149 0.48 -13.06 -2.58
CA PRO A 149 -0.78 -13.25 -1.89
C PRO A 149 -1.95 -12.80 -2.78
N VAL A 150 -2.98 -13.63 -2.85
CA VAL A 150 -4.24 -13.33 -3.55
C VAL A 150 -5.36 -13.23 -2.52
N PHE A 151 -6.14 -12.17 -2.61
CA PHE A 151 -7.25 -11.87 -1.73
C PHE A 151 -8.58 -11.94 -2.48
N GLU A 152 -9.67 -12.22 -1.77
CA GLU A 152 -11.03 -12.20 -2.31
C GLU A 152 -11.96 -11.44 -1.35
N PHE A 153 -12.87 -10.65 -1.90
CA PHE A 153 -13.88 -9.94 -1.11
C PHE A 153 -15.03 -10.87 -0.74
N VAL A 154 -14.87 -11.59 0.37
CA VAL A 154 -15.93 -12.44 0.95
C VAL A 154 -16.99 -11.55 1.60
N ARG A 155 -18.20 -11.58 1.02
CA ARG A 155 -19.37 -10.89 1.61
C ARG A 155 -19.84 -11.62 2.87
N PRO A 156 -20.37 -10.91 3.89
CA PRO A 156 -21.00 -11.58 5.02
C PRO A 156 -22.17 -12.46 4.55
N PRO A 157 -22.42 -13.60 5.21
CA PRO A 157 -23.52 -14.49 4.85
C PRO A 157 -24.85 -13.75 4.91
N ILE A 158 -25.75 -14.05 3.98
CA ILE A 158 -27.07 -13.43 3.93
C ILE A 158 -27.83 -13.81 5.20
N TYR A 159 -28.31 -12.81 5.96
CA TYR A 159 -29.11 -13.08 7.13
C TYR A 159 -30.42 -13.79 6.76
N HIS A 160 -30.66 -14.92 7.42
CA HIS A 160 -31.93 -15.63 7.39
C HIS A 160 -32.49 -15.70 8.82
N PRO A 161 -33.78 -15.35 9.04
CA PRO A 161 -34.39 -15.47 10.35
C PRO A 161 -34.46 -16.96 10.76
N PRO A 162 -34.58 -17.28 12.06
CA PRO A 162 -34.70 -18.66 12.51
C PRO A 162 -35.83 -19.42 11.80
N GLN A 163 -35.53 -20.63 11.31
CA GLN A 163 -36.49 -21.42 10.53
C GLN A 163 -37.68 -21.83 11.42
N VAL A 164 -38.89 -21.35 11.08
CA VAL A 164 -40.12 -21.81 11.73
C VAL A 164 -40.67 -23.08 11.09
N LYS A 165 -41.20 -24.00 11.91
CA LYS A 165 -41.79 -25.28 11.48
C LYS A 165 -42.99 -25.11 10.53
N PHE A 166 -43.76 -24.03 10.70
CA PHE A 166 -44.95 -23.74 9.89
C PHE A 166 -44.87 -22.32 9.33
N PRO A 167 -44.15 -22.11 8.20
CA PRO A 167 -43.91 -20.80 7.61
C PRO A 167 -45.17 -20.28 6.87
N ARG A 168 -46.19 -19.87 7.63
CA ARG A 168 -47.45 -19.33 7.08
C ARG A 168 -47.16 -18.12 6.19
N HIS A 169 -47.85 -18.06 5.04
CA HIS A 169 -47.72 -17.01 4.02
C HIS A 169 -46.33 -16.85 3.38
N GLN A 170 -45.40 -17.80 3.57
CA GLN A 170 -44.14 -17.83 2.83
C GLN A 170 -44.28 -18.62 1.51
N PRO A 171 -43.53 -18.25 0.45
CA PRO A 171 -43.49 -19.01 -0.80
C PRO A 171 -42.70 -20.32 -0.64
N LEU A 172 -42.90 -21.30 -1.53
CA LEU A 172 -42.23 -22.61 -1.48
C LEU A 172 -40.69 -22.52 -1.38
N ARG A 173 -40.09 -21.54 -2.09
CA ARG A 173 -38.65 -21.21 -2.05
C ARG A 173 -38.11 -20.77 -0.69
N TYR A 174 -38.96 -20.66 0.33
CA TYR A 174 -38.54 -20.48 1.72
C TYR A 174 -37.69 -21.66 2.20
N LEU A 175 -38.00 -22.90 1.79
CA LEU A 175 -37.25 -24.09 2.19
C LEU A 175 -35.82 -24.08 1.63
N ASP A 176 -35.63 -23.52 0.43
CA ASP A 176 -34.32 -23.43 -0.21
C ASP A 176 -33.35 -22.50 0.53
N ARG A 177 -33.85 -21.55 1.35
CA ARG A 177 -33.02 -20.66 2.20
C ARG A 177 -32.29 -21.40 3.32
N TYR A 178 -32.70 -22.62 3.65
CA TYR A 178 -32.17 -23.44 4.73
C TYR A 178 -31.72 -24.82 4.22
N ARG A 179 -31.45 -24.94 2.91
CA ARG A 179 -30.94 -26.16 2.29
C ARG A 179 -29.48 -25.94 1.90
N ASP A 180 -28.59 -26.73 2.49
CA ASP A 180 -27.14 -26.60 2.26
C ASP A 180 -26.70 -27.09 0.87
N THR A 181 -27.37 -28.13 0.34
CA THR A 181 -27.04 -28.76 -0.95
C THR A 181 -28.19 -28.67 -1.95
N THR A 182 -27.88 -28.60 -3.24
CA THR A 182 -28.87 -28.70 -4.33
C THR A 182 -29.13 -30.15 -4.77
N GLU A 183 -28.31 -31.09 -4.32
CA GLU A 183 -28.36 -32.50 -4.66
C GLU A 183 -29.48 -33.25 -3.90
N PRO A 184 -30.13 -34.26 -4.51
CA PRO A 184 -31.18 -35.04 -3.86
C PRO A 184 -30.60 -35.94 -2.76
N THR A 185 -31.20 -35.86 -1.56
CA THR A 185 -30.80 -36.68 -0.41
C THR A 185 -31.75 -37.86 -0.22
N TYR A 186 -31.20 -39.08 -0.24
CA TYR A 186 -31.97 -40.33 -0.09
C TYR A 186 -31.99 -40.87 1.35
N GLY A 187 -31.12 -40.38 2.24
CA GLY A 187 -31.13 -40.72 3.66
C GLY A 187 -30.69 -42.17 3.92
N ILE A 188 -31.66 -43.04 4.25
CA ILE A 188 -31.45 -44.47 4.55
C ILE A 188 -31.92 -45.41 3.42
N TYR A 189 -32.37 -44.85 2.29
CA TYR A 189 -32.83 -45.59 1.10
C TYR A 189 -31.70 -45.83 0.10
#